data_AF-A0A8J3SXJ6-F1
#
_entry.id   AF-A0A8J3SXJ6-F1
#
_cell.length_a   1.000
_cell.length_b   1.000
_cell.length_c   1.000
_cell.angle_alpha   90.00
_cell.angle_beta   90.00
_cell.angle_gamma   90.00
#
_symmetry.space_group_name_H-M   'P 1'
#
loop_
_entity.id
_entity.type
_entity.pdbx_description
1 polymer ?
#
loop_
_entity_poly.entity_id
_entity_poly.type
_entity_poly.pdbx_seq_one_letter_code
_entity_poly.pdbx_strand_id
1 'polypeptide(L)'
;MTGTTPRDTTGPAGAASPRPGRTAGAAFPRMGRVPDTASPGTGRTPGTALPRTGRTRWSILAVALTLAAGCSAPAAERVGTARTPAAPAATAVSQPPPGDPRVLTENLAVPWGIAFLPGGDALVTERDTARLLRVTASGEVSEVAKIDEARPDGEGGLMGVAVSPAFDKDGFVFLYYTAASDNRIVRYRYDRTLTDAEVILDGIPKGAIHNGGRLAFGPDGHLYAATGETGDRRLSQSLDSLAGKILRMTADGAPAPGNPFQNVIWSYGHRNVQGLAWDPSGRLYASEFGSSSFDEVNLIEKGGNYGWPEVEGVGGDSRFIDPVVTWTTDEASPSGMAYADGSLWVGALRGSRLWRVPVAQDGTVGAAVPLFENRYGRIRAVTTAPDGSLWIGTSNKDGRGSPAPDDDRILTLTPTP
;
A
#
# COMPACT_ATOMS: atom_id res chain seq x y z
N MET A 1 55.45 19.08 54.72
CA MET A 1 55.93 18.96 53.33
C MET A 1 54.88 19.62 52.45
N THR A 2 54.79 20.96 52.30
CA THR A 2 55.65 21.91 51.53
C THR A 2 55.95 21.39 50.12
N GLY A 3 55.61 22.03 48.99
CA GLY A 3 55.14 23.39 48.70
C GLY A 3 54.40 23.43 47.34
N THR A 4 53.45 24.36 47.11
CA THR A 4 53.56 25.78 46.71
C THR A 4 53.74 25.99 45.19
N THR A 5 52.77 26.71 44.60
CA THR A 5 52.65 27.30 43.23
C THR A 5 53.66 28.45 42.97
N PRO A 6 53.84 29.02 41.73
CA PRO A 6 52.95 30.03 41.06
C PRO A 6 52.86 29.90 39.50
N ARG A 7 51.80 30.39 38.81
CA ARG A 7 51.57 31.72 38.14
C ARG A 7 52.74 32.20 37.23
N ASP A 8 52.60 32.86 36.08
CA ASP A 8 51.58 33.79 35.51
C ASP A 8 51.93 34.13 34.03
N THR A 9 51.13 35.02 33.40
CA THR A 9 51.36 35.92 32.23
C THR A 9 50.71 35.51 30.89
N THR A 10 49.56 36.10 30.46
CA THR A 10 49.23 37.45 29.88
C THR A 10 49.60 37.62 28.38
N GLY A 11 48.59 38.00 27.56
CA GLY A 11 48.57 38.11 26.06
C GLY A 11 49.38 39.25 25.42
N PRO A 12 48.97 39.96 24.32
CA PRO A 12 47.68 39.97 23.58
C PRO A 12 47.76 40.06 22.01
N ALA A 13 46.59 40.20 21.38
CA ALA A 13 46.27 40.96 20.14
C ALA A 13 46.75 40.51 18.74
N GLY A 14 45.83 40.58 17.75
CA GLY A 14 46.20 40.71 16.33
C GLY A 14 45.13 40.28 15.31
N ALA A 15 44.13 41.14 15.06
CA ALA A 15 43.27 41.06 13.89
C ALA A 15 44.00 41.58 12.63
N ALA A 16 43.81 40.96 11.47
CA ALA A 16 43.75 41.62 10.16
C ALA A 16 43.43 40.64 9.02
N SER A 17 42.31 40.90 8.33
CA SER A 17 42.13 40.52 6.92
C SER A 17 43.17 41.20 6.02
N PRO A 18 43.37 40.67 4.81
CA PRO A 18 43.27 41.54 3.66
C PRO A 18 42.34 41.02 2.57
N ARG A 19 41.85 42.00 1.82
CA ARG A 19 40.86 42.02 0.75
C ARG A 19 41.49 41.68 -0.64
N PRO A 20 40.73 41.72 -1.75
CA PRO A 20 40.79 40.75 -2.85
C PRO A 20 41.63 41.20 -4.07
N GLY A 21 41.93 40.24 -4.96
CA GLY A 21 42.51 40.47 -6.28
C GLY A 21 41.74 39.72 -7.39
N ARG A 22 41.22 40.50 -8.34
CA ARG A 22 40.60 40.12 -9.62
C ARG A 22 41.67 39.75 -10.67
N THR A 23 41.32 38.84 -11.59
CA THR A 23 41.37 38.98 -13.09
C THR A 23 40.80 37.69 -13.71
N ALA A 24 39.67 37.72 -14.43
CA ALA A 24 39.51 37.96 -15.88
C ALA A 24 40.15 36.85 -16.75
N GLY A 25 39.51 36.19 -17.73
CA GLY A 25 38.15 36.25 -18.27
C GLY A 25 38.04 35.30 -19.48
N ALA A 26 36.82 34.89 -19.82
CA ALA A 26 36.44 34.47 -21.18
C ALA A 26 34.91 34.62 -21.30
N ALA A 27 34.47 35.33 -22.33
CA ALA A 27 33.13 35.83 -22.49
C ALA A 27 32.53 35.40 -23.85
N PHE A 28 31.26 34.95 -23.80
CA PHE A 28 30.15 35.12 -24.77
C PHE A 28 30.20 34.41 -26.15
N PRO A 29 29.03 34.12 -26.79
CA PRO A 29 27.77 34.86 -26.68
C PRO A 29 26.46 34.11 -26.36
N ARG A 30 25.56 34.89 -25.76
CA ARG A 30 24.11 34.70 -25.67
C ARG A 30 23.47 35.05 -27.02
N MET A 31 22.62 34.17 -27.55
CA MET A 31 21.43 34.54 -28.32
C MET A 31 20.25 34.50 -27.34
N GLY A 32 19.22 35.33 -27.35
CA GLY A 32 18.72 36.34 -28.28
C GLY A 32 17.23 36.45 -27.92
N ARG A 33 16.85 37.53 -27.24
CA ARG A 33 15.50 37.79 -26.73
C ARG A 33 14.61 38.16 -27.92
N VAL A 34 13.54 37.43 -28.18
CA VAL A 34 12.51 37.79 -29.16
C VAL A 34 11.44 38.64 -28.45
N PRO A 35 10.99 39.77 -29.04
CA PRO A 35 10.09 40.70 -28.37
C PRO A 35 8.60 40.37 -28.59
N ASP A 36 7.78 40.75 -27.61
CA ASP A 36 6.33 40.90 -27.71
C ASP A 36 5.98 42.03 -28.70
N THR A 37 5.01 41.78 -29.58
CA THR A 37 4.29 42.83 -30.32
C THR A 37 2.79 42.62 -30.20
N ALA A 38 2.13 43.69 -29.74
CA ALA A 38 0.70 43.84 -29.57
C ALA A 38 -0.10 43.83 -30.89
N SER A 39 -1.39 43.53 -30.77
CA SER A 39 -2.44 43.65 -31.81
C SER A 39 -2.60 45.07 -32.36
N PRO A 40 -3.31 45.20 -33.50
CA PRO A 40 -4.60 45.88 -33.42
C PRO A 40 -5.73 45.17 -34.19
N GLY A 41 -6.95 45.31 -33.67
CA GLY A 41 -8.17 44.81 -34.29
C GLY A 41 -8.80 45.77 -35.31
N THR A 42 -9.80 45.26 -36.05
CA THR A 42 -11.15 45.85 -36.32
C THR A 42 -11.77 45.15 -37.54
N GLY A 43 -13.07 44.81 -37.47
CA GLY A 43 -13.83 44.38 -38.65
C GLY A 43 -15.02 43.43 -38.41
N ARG A 44 -16.10 43.93 -37.78
CA ARG A 44 -17.51 43.46 -37.93
C ARG A 44 -17.92 43.59 -39.42
N THR A 45 -18.82 42.86 -40.10
CA THR A 45 -20.16 42.23 -39.85
C THR A 45 -20.63 41.58 -41.21
N PRO A 46 -21.90 41.15 -41.47
CA PRO A 46 -22.42 39.78 -41.32
C PRO A 46 -23.12 39.21 -42.61
N GLY A 47 -23.65 37.98 -42.52
CA GLY A 47 -24.57 37.36 -43.50
C GLY A 47 -24.00 36.05 -44.05
N THR A 48 -24.74 34.95 -44.25
CA THR A 48 -26.19 34.71 -44.40
C THR A 48 -26.47 33.22 -44.16
N ALA A 49 -27.70 32.90 -43.74
CA ALA A 49 -28.26 31.54 -43.69
C ALA A 49 -28.40 30.93 -45.11
N LEU A 50 -28.49 29.61 -45.38
CA LEU A 50 -29.46 28.57 -44.99
C LEU A 50 -29.04 27.23 -45.69
N PRO A 51 -29.80 26.10 -45.69
CA PRO A 51 -29.32 24.77 -45.26
C PRO A 51 -29.24 23.70 -46.39
N ARG A 52 -28.79 22.48 -46.05
CA ARG A 52 -29.10 21.22 -46.79
C ARG A 52 -28.79 20.01 -45.91
N THR A 53 -29.80 19.42 -45.25
CA THR A 53 -30.44 18.13 -45.59
C THR A 53 -29.49 16.95 -45.78
N GLY A 54 -29.57 15.97 -44.87
CA GLY A 54 -28.97 14.64 -45.02
C GLY A 54 -29.46 13.70 -43.92
N ARG A 55 -30.66 13.15 -44.11
CA ARG A 55 -31.24 12.07 -43.28
C ARG A 55 -30.44 10.79 -43.48
N THR A 56 -30.11 10.08 -42.41
CA THR A 56 -30.02 8.60 -42.46
C THR A 56 -30.44 8.02 -41.12
N ARG A 57 -31.68 7.53 -41.06
CA ARG A 57 -32.21 6.71 -39.97
C ARG A 57 -31.87 5.26 -40.30
N TRP A 58 -31.23 4.56 -39.37
CA TRP A 58 -31.12 3.10 -39.42
C TRP A 58 -32.28 2.52 -38.63
N SER A 59 -33.20 1.86 -39.32
CA SER A 59 -34.30 1.08 -38.75
C SER A 59 -33.82 -0.36 -38.57
N ILE A 60 -33.81 -0.88 -37.35
CA ILE A 60 -33.60 -2.30 -37.06
C ILE A 60 -34.97 -2.99 -37.12
N LEU A 61 -35.12 -3.94 -38.05
CA LEU A 61 -36.29 -4.79 -38.22
C LEU A 61 -36.16 -5.99 -37.28
N ALA A 62 -37.06 -6.11 -36.32
CA ALA A 62 -37.23 -7.32 -35.50
C ALA A 62 -38.11 -8.32 -36.25
N VAL A 63 -37.61 -9.53 -36.50
CA VAL A 63 -38.41 -10.66 -36.96
C VAL A 63 -38.49 -11.67 -35.81
N ALA A 64 -39.67 -11.76 -35.21
CA ALA A 64 -40.04 -12.87 -34.34
C ALA A 64 -40.71 -13.94 -35.21
N LEU A 65 -40.19 -15.17 -35.17
CA LEU A 65 -40.85 -16.34 -35.73
C LEU A 65 -40.97 -17.41 -34.64
N THR A 66 -42.19 -17.59 -34.16
CA THR A 66 -42.63 -18.70 -33.32
C THR A 66 -42.93 -19.91 -34.18
N LEU A 67 -42.34 -21.07 -33.85
CA LEU A 67 -42.74 -22.37 -34.38
C LEU A 67 -42.82 -23.36 -33.22
N ALA A 68 -44.04 -23.73 -32.88
CA ALA A 68 -44.35 -24.87 -32.03
C ALA A 68 -44.74 -26.05 -32.92
N ALA A 69 -44.06 -27.19 -32.75
CA ALA A 69 -44.56 -28.51 -33.12
C ALA A 69 -43.78 -29.55 -32.32
N GLY A 70 -44.48 -30.30 -31.46
CA GLY A 70 -43.90 -31.36 -30.65
C GLY A 70 -43.74 -32.67 -31.41
N CYS A 71 -42.89 -33.55 -30.88
CA CYS A 71 -42.98 -35.00 -31.07
C CYS A 71 -42.26 -35.73 -29.93
N SER A 72 -43.01 -36.65 -29.33
CA SER A 72 -42.73 -37.86 -28.55
C SER A 72 -41.29 -38.23 -28.13
N ALA A 73 -41.14 -38.50 -26.83
CA ALA A 73 -39.94 -39.08 -26.20
C ALA A 73 -39.80 -40.59 -26.46
N PRO A 74 -38.57 -41.11 -26.67
CA PRO A 74 -38.25 -42.49 -26.40
C PRO A 74 -37.69 -42.65 -24.97
N ALA A 75 -38.02 -43.78 -24.35
CA ALA A 75 -37.57 -44.16 -23.01
C ALA A 75 -36.04 -44.32 -22.96
N ALA A 76 -35.39 -43.66 -22.01
CA ALA A 76 -33.96 -43.83 -21.74
C ALA A 76 -33.71 -45.09 -20.91
N GLU A 77 -32.87 -45.99 -21.42
CA GLU A 77 -32.27 -47.10 -20.68
C GLU A 77 -31.43 -46.58 -19.51
N ARG A 78 -31.61 -47.21 -18.34
CA ARG A 78 -30.83 -46.95 -17.13
C ARG A 78 -29.43 -47.55 -17.29
N VAL A 79 -28.44 -46.72 -17.59
CA VAL A 79 -27.03 -47.04 -17.34
C VAL A 79 -26.73 -46.70 -15.87
N GLY A 80 -26.34 -47.70 -15.10
CA GLY A 80 -26.00 -47.56 -13.68
C GLY A 80 -24.82 -46.60 -13.49
N THR A 81 -25.05 -45.52 -12.74
CA THR A 81 -23.99 -44.62 -12.29
C THR A 81 -23.19 -45.31 -11.18
N ALA A 82 -21.92 -45.57 -11.46
CA ALA A 82 -20.95 -45.89 -10.43
C ALA A 82 -20.86 -44.71 -9.46
N ARG A 83 -21.16 -44.93 -8.18
CA ARG A 83 -21.03 -43.93 -7.12
C ARG A 83 -19.55 -43.67 -6.86
N THR A 84 -19.06 -42.51 -7.30
CA THR A 84 -17.81 -41.94 -6.79
C THR A 84 -17.98 -41.71 -5.28
N PRO A 85 -17.03 -42.16 -4.42
CA PRO A 85 -17.10 -41.86 -3.00
C PRO A 85 -17.04 -40.33 -2.82
N ALA A 86 -18.04 -39.76 -2.17
CA ALA A 86 -18.01 -38.36 -1.78
C ALA A 86 -16.83 -38.16 -0.82
N ALA A 87 -15.94 -37.23 -1.15
CA ALA A 87 -14.92 -36.74 -0.23
C ALA A 87 -15.62 -36.21 1.03
N PRO A 88 -15.10 -36.46 2.24
CA PRO A 88 -15.72 -35.93 3.45
C PRO A 88 -15.71 -34.41 3.36
N ALA A 89 -16.90 -33.80 3.45
CA ALA A 89 -17.03 -32.36 3.57
C ALA A 89 -16.29 -31.95 4.85
N ALA A 90 -15.22 -31.17 4.69
CA ALA A 90 -14.58 -30.51 5.81
C ALA A 90 -15.67 -29.71 6.54
N THR A 91 -15.89 -30.06 7.80
CA THR A 91 -16.83 -29.36 8.65
C THR A 91 -16.24 -27.97 8.88
N ALA A 92 -16.72 -26.98 8.12
CA ALA A 92 -16.33 -25.59 8.33
C ALA A 92 -16.78 -25.21 9.74
N VAL A 93 -15.82 -25.12 10.66
CA VAL A 93 -16.08 -24.60 12.01
C VAL A 93 -16.42 -23.12 11.81
N SER A 94 -17.70 -22.80 11.84
CA SER A 94 -18.18 -21.42 11.76
C SER A 94 -17.75 -20.69 13.03
N GLN A 95 -16.68 -19.89 12.95
CA GLN A 95 -16.31 -19.00 14.05
C GLN A 95 -17.42 -17.96 14.27
N PRO A 96 -17.80 -17.67 15.53
CA PRO A 96 -18.78 -16.63 15.80
C PRO A 96 -18.29 -15.27 15.27
N PRO A 97 -19.20 -14.40 14.81
CA PRO A 97 -18.83 -13.05 14.40
C PRO A 97 -18.25 -12.29 15.61
N PRO A 98 -17.23 -11.44 15.39
CA PRO A 98 -16.69 -10.62 16.46
C PRO A 98 -17.73 -9.58 16.91
N GLY A 99 -17.43 -8.92 18.03
CA GLY A 99 -18.20 -7.77 18.48
C GLY A 99 -18.11 -6.57 17.52
N ASP A 100 -18.82 -5.49 17.84
CA ASP A 100 -18.76 -4.26 17.06
C ASP A 100 -17.45 -3.49 17.30
N PRO A 101 -16.79 -2.96 16.24
CA PRO A 101 -15.65 -2.07 16.40
C PRO A 101 -16.03 -0.79 17.17
N ARG A 102 -15.16 -0.40 18.10
CA ARG A 102 -15.26 0.87 18.84
C ARG A 102 -14.42 1.94 18.13
N VAL A 103 -14.93 3.16 18.02
CA VAL A 103 -14.13 4.29 17.55
C VAL A 103 -13.09 4.66 18.60
N LEU A 104 -11.82 4.67 18.20
CA LEU A 104 -10.69 5.08 19.05
C LEU A 104 -10.37 6.56 18.86
N THR A 105 -10.27 6.99 17.61
CA THR A 105 -10.00 8.38 17.24
C THR A 105 -10.59 8.71 15.87
N GLU A 106 -10.78 9.98 15.60
CA GLU A 106 -11.56 10.55 14.48
C GLU A 106 -10.82 11.73 13.86
N ASN A 107 -11.35 12.27 12.75
CA ASN A 107 -10.85 13.48 12.07
C ASN A 107 -9.43 13.36 11.49
N LEU A 108 -9.00 12.16 11.13
CA LEU A 108 -7.73 11.90 10.45
C LEU A 108 -7.83 12.18 8.95
N ALA A 109 -6.69 12.29 8.29
CA ALA A 109 -6.57 12.45 6.84
C ALA A 109 -5.89 11.23 6.21
N VAL A 110 -6.70 10.23 5.83
CA VAL A 110 -6.23 9.00 5.17
C VAL A 110 -5.13 8.30 5.99
N PRO A 111 -5.45 7.79 7.21
CA PRO A 111 -4.51 7.00 8.01
C PRO A 111 -4.08 5.76 7.22
N TRP A 112 -2.79 5.66 6.90
CA TRP A 112 -2.28 4.72 5.90
C TRP A 112 -1.55 3.54 6.54
N GLY A 113 -0.53 3.84 7.35
CA GLY A 113 0.28 2.89 8.11
C GLY A 113 0.05 3.08 9.61
N ILE A 114 0.09 1.98 10.36
CA ILE A 114 -0.01 1.97 11.82
C ILE A 114 1.06 0.99 12.33
N ALA A 115 1.94 1.45 13.22
CA ALA A 115 2.96 0.61 13.86
C ALA A 115 3.09 0.95 15.35
N PHE A 116 3.14 -0.08 16.20
CA PHE A 116 3.17 0.11 17.64
C PHE A 116 4.60 0.27 18.17
N LEU A 117 4.75 1.22 19.09
CA LEU A 117 5.92 1.38 19.94
C LEU A 117 5.87 0.37 21.10
N PRO A 118 7.00 0.02 21.74
CA PRO A 118 7.03 -0.89 22.89
C PRO A 118 6.15 -0.45 24.08
N GLY A 119 5.83 0.84 24.18
CA GLY A 119 4.93 1.39 25.21
C GLY A 119 3.43 1.27 24.91
N GLY A 120 3.04 0.71 23.76
CA GLY A 120 1.64 0.50 23.37
C GLY A 120 0.99 1.65 22.59
N ASP A 121 1.64 2.81 22.50
CA ASP A 121 1.21 3.86 21.56
C ASP A 121 1.54 3.45 20.12
N ALA A 122 0.74 3.94 19.17
CA ALA A 122 0.98 3.74 17.76
C ALA A 122 1.55 4.99 17.09
N LEU A 123 2.42 4.78 16.11
CA LEU A 123 2.74 5.75 15.08
C LEU A 123 1.79 5.53 13.89
N VAL A 124 1.19 6.61 13.42
CA VAL A 124 0.21 6.59 12.32
C VAL A 124 0.61 7.59 11.26
N THR A 125 0.68 7.15 10.00
CA THR A 125 0.96 8.02 8.87
C THR A 125 -0.32 8.50 8.21
N GLU A 126 -0.35 9.78 7.82
CA GLU A 126 -1.41 10.35 6.98
C GLU A 126 -0.87 10.60 5.57
N ARG A 127 -1.51 9.97 4.58
CA ARG A 127 -1.01 9.95 3.19
C ARG A 127 -0.83 11.34 2.59
N ASP A 128 -1.88 12.15 2.64
CA ASP A 128 -1.99 13.38 1.86
C ASP A 128 -1.44 14.60 2.58
N THR A 129 -1.46 14.61 3.91
CA THR A 129 -0.88 15.69 4.72
C THR A 129 0.62 15.50 4.95
N ALA A 130 1.13 14.29 4.67
CA ALA A 130 2.48 13.84 4.98
C ALA A 130 2.84 13.93 6.47
N ARG A 131 1.85 13.82 7.36
CA ARG A 131 2.06 13.86 8.81
C ARG A 131 2.28 12.47 9.38
N LEU A 132 3.25 12.38 10.28
CA LEU A 132 3.38 11.29 11.22
C LEU A 132 2.73 11.71 12.55
N LEU A 133 1.82 10.90 13.04
CA LEU A 133 1.09 11.10 14.28
C LEU A 133 1.51 10.04 15.30
N ARG A 134 1.43 10.39 16.59
CA ARG A 134 1.38 9.44 17.70
C ARG A 134 -0.05 9.36 18.20
N VAL A 135 -0.59 8.15 18.30
CA VAL A 135 -1.93 7.85 18.81
C VAL A 135 -1.78 6.95 20.02
N THR A 136 -2.28 7.38 21.18
CA THR A 136 -2.21 6.58 22.41
C THR A 136 -3.25 5.47 22.42
N ALA A 137 -3.09 4.50 23.33
CA ALA A 137 -4.11 3.46 23.55
C ALA A 137 -5.48 4.02 23.98
N SER A 138 -5.53 5.23 24.53
CA SER A 138 -6.78 5.95 24.86
C SER A 138 -7.37 6.73 23.68
N GLY A 139 -6.64 6.86 22.57
CA GLY A 139 -7.07 7.57 21.36
C GLY A 139 -6.63 9.03 21.27
N GLU A 140 -5.77 9.50 22.18
CA GLU A 140 -5.20 10.85 22.10
C GLU A 140 -4.22 10.94 20.94
N VAL A 141 -4.35 11.98 20.12
CA VAL A 141 -3.54 12.20 18.91
C VAL A 141 -2.62 13.38 19.11
N SER A 142 -1.35 13.22 18.74
CA SER A 142 -0.36 14.29 18.68
C SER A 142 0.46 14.19 17.39
N GLU A 143 0.80 15.33 16.80
CA GLU A 143 1.68 15.37 15.63
C GLU A 143 3.13 15.16 16.07
N VAL A 144 3.81 14.21 15.44
CA VAL A 144 5.25 13.94 15.65
C VAL A 144 6.09 14.74 14.68
N ALA A 145 5.73 14.71 13.39
CA ALA A 145 6.45 15.39 12.33
C ALA A 145 5.60 15.53 11.07
N LYS A 146 5.96 16.48 10.21
CA LYS A 146 5.57 16.51 8.79
C LYS A 146 6.78 16.19 7.93
N ILE A 147 6.64 15.25 7.00
CA ILE A 147 7.73 14.78 6.14
C ILE A 147 7.79 15.64 4.88
N ASP A 148 8.65 16.67 4.91
CA ASP A 148 8.78 17.67 3.84
C ASP A 148 9.31 17.11 2.51
N GLU A 149 9.87 15.90 2.48
CA GLU A 149 10.26 15.23 1.24
C GLU A 149 9.12 14.48 0.55
N ALA A 150 8.08 14.11 1.29
CA ALA A 150 6.95 13.40 0.73
C ALA A 150 6.19 14.31 -0.23
N ARG A 151 5.82 13.78 -1.40
CA ARG A 151 5.09 14.47 -2.46
C ARG A 151 3.83 13.67 -2.78
N PRO A 152 2.76 13.84 -1.98
CA PRO A 152 1.50 13.15 -2.23
C PRO A 152 0.94 13.52 -3.60
N ASP A 153 0.56 12.51 -4.37
CA ASP A 153 -0.07 12.64 -5.68
C ASP A 153 -0.73 11.31 -6.06
N GLY A 154 -1.98 11.35 -6.50
CA GLY A 154 -2.80 10.16 -6.77
C GLY A 154 -2.83 9.20 -5.57
N GLU A 155 -2.25 8.02 -5.73
CA GLU A 155 -2.12 7.00 -4.67
C GLU A 155 -0.85 7.13 -3.81
N GLY A 156 0.10 7.98 -4.21
CA GLY A 156 1.36 8.20 -3.50
C GLY A 156 1.24 9.23 -2.36
N GLY A 157 2.18 9.19 -1.43
CA GLY A 157 2.22 10.06 -0.25
C GLY A 157 3.06 9.46 0.87
N LEU A 158 2.77 9.82 2.13
CA LEU A 158 3.37 9.15 3.29
C LEU A 158 2.59 7.88 3.63
N MET A 159 3.21 6.72 3.44
CA MET A 159 2.52 5.43 3.43
C MET A 159 2.95 4.54 4.59
N GLY A 160 3.72 3.48 4.36
CA GLY A 160 4.10 2.53 5.41
C GLY A 160 4.92 3.16 6.52
N VAL A 161 4.70 2.68 7.74
CA VAL A 161 5.55 2.94 8.91
C VAL A 161 5.88 1.61 9.56
N ALA A 162 7.12 1.44 10.03
CA ALA A 162 7.56 0.29 10.79
C ALA A 162 8.45 0.73 11.95
N VAL A 163 8.31 0.07 13.09
CA VAL A 163 9.14 0.28 14.29
C VAL A 163 10.17 -0.84 14.35
N SER A 164 11.44 -0.51 14.62
CA SER A 164 12.50 -1.52 14.73
C SER A 164 12.15 -2.57 15.79
N PRO A 165 12.37 -3.88 15.54
CA PRO A 165 12.27 -4.90 16.59
C PRO A 165 13.26 -4.68 17.74
N ALA A 166 14.33 -3.90 17.51
CA ALA A 166 15.31 -3.49 18.51
C ALA A 166 15.10 -2.05 19.00
N PHE A 167 13.89 -1.50 18.89
CA PHE A 167 13.57 -0.10 19.20
C PHE A 167 14.07 0.36 20.58
N ASP A 168 13.98 -0.45 21.63
CA ASP A 168 14.46 -0.06 22.96
C ASP A 168 15.98 0.17 23.03
N LYS A 169 16.72 -0.32 22.03
CA LYS A 169 18.17 -0.16 21.90
C LYS A 169 18.54 0.88 20.85
N ASP A 170 17.83 0.90 19.73
CA ASP A 170 18.18 1.67 18.55
C ASP A 170 17.25 2.86 18.27
N GLY A 171 16.10 2.97 18.93
CA GLY A 171 15.13 4.04 18.73
C GLY A 171 14.72 4.26 17.27
N PHE A 172 14.80 3.25 16.40
CA PHE A 172 14.62 3.44 14.96
C PHE A 172 13.17 3.23 14.50
N VAL A 173 12.71 4.18 13.68
CA VAL A 173 11.44 4.12 12.95
C VAL A 173 11.73 4.28 11.46
N PHE A 174 10.98 3.55 10.63
CA PHE A 174 11.13 3.53 9.19
C PHE A 174 9.85 4.04 8.54
N LEU A 175 9.97 4.89 7.53
CA LEU A 175 8.86 5.44 6.76
C LEU A 175 9.06 5.09 5.28
N TYR A 176 8.00 4.59 4.65
CA TYR A 176 7.89 4.48 3.19
C TYR A 176 7.10 5.67 2.67
N TYR A 177 7.64 6.42 1.73
CA TYR A 177 6.91 7.51 1.10
C TYR A 177 7.28 7.75 -0.36
N THR A 178 6.34 8.34 -1.09
CA THR A 178 6.55 8.85 -2.44
C THR A 178 7.26 10.20 -2.35
N ALA A 179 8.49 10.29 -2.86
CA ALA A 179 9.24 11.52 -2.99
C ALA A 179 9.04 12.15 -4.39
N ALA A 180 9.89 13.12 -4.74
CA ALA A 180 9.81 13.78 -6.04
C ALA A 180 10.05 12.82 -7.22
N SER A 181 11.08 11.96 -7.12
CA SER A 181 11.55 11.09 -8.21
C SER A 181 11.20 9.61 -8.06
N ASP A 182 10.88 9.15 -6.85
CA ASP A 182 10.74 7.73 -6.53
C ASP A 182 9.75 7.52 -5.36
N ASN A 183 9.51 6.26 -5.04
CA ASN A 183 9.20 5.84 -3.68
C ASN A 183 10.51 5.48 -2.98
N ARG A 184 10.57 5.70 -1.67
CA ARG A 184 11.75 5.41 -0.85
C ARG A 184 11.39 5.02 0.57
N ILE A 185 12.35 4.36 1.23
CA ILE A 185 12.33 3.99 2.63
C ILE A 185 13.40 4.80 3.34
N VAL A 186 13.01 5.51 4.39
CA VAL A 186 13.91 6.33 5.20
C VAL A 186 13.76 5.95 6.67
N ARG A 187 14.89 5.78 7.34
CA ARG A 187 14.99 5.53 8.77
C ARG A 187 15.23 6.83 9.52
N TYR A 188 14.68 6.93 10.72
CA TYR A 188 14.84 8.03 11.65
C TYR A 188 15.11 7.49 13.05
N ARG A 189 15.83 8.25 13.87
CA ARG A 189 15.76 8.11 15.33
C ARG A 189 14.48 8.77 15.83
N TYR A 190 13.79 8.13 16.77
CA TYR A 190 12.55 8.63 17.37
C TYR A 190 12.66 8.72 18.90
N ASP A 191 12.51 9.94 19.42
CA ASP A 191 12.25 10.23 20.84
C ASP A 191 11.23 11.38 20.91
N ARG A 192 9.96 11.04 20.64
CA ARG A 192 8.82 11.97 20.46
C ARG A 192 8.92 12.91 19.25
N THR A 193 10.10 13.17 18.74
CA THR A 193 10.38 13.81 17.45
C THR A 193 11.23 12.87 16.58
N LEU A 194 11.32 13.18 15.28
CA LEU A 194 12.21 12.47 14.36
C LEU A 194 13.52 13.23 14.17
N THR A 195 14.64 12.53 14.25
CA THR A 195 15.99 13.03 13.92
C THR A 195 16.74 12.03 13.04
N ASP A 196 17.92 12.44 12.56
CA ASP A 196 18.90 11.55 11.92
C ASP A 196 18.32 10.74 10.74
N ALA A 197 17.68 11.45 9.82
CA ALA A 197 17.10 10.85 8.62
C ALA A 197 18.19 10.16 7.77
N GLU A 198 17.98 8.90 7.43
CA GLU A 198 18.89 8.09 6.62
C GLU A 198 18.10 7.30 5.57
N VAL A 199 18.47 7.45 4.30
CA VAL A 199 17.86 6.70 3.20
C VAL A 199 18.32 5.24 3.28
N ILE A 200 17.37 4.34 3.44
CA ILE A 200 17.59 2.89 3.52
C ILE A 200 17.46 2.26 2.14
N LEU A 201 16.50 2.73 1.34
CA LEU A 201 16.31 2.31 -0.04
C LEU A 201 15.62 3.42 -0.81
N ASP A 202 16.18 3.82 -1.95
CA ASP A 202 15.59 4.74 -2.91
C ASP A 202 15.41 4.08 -4.28
N GLY A 203 14.97 4.86 -5.28
CA GLY A 203 14.85 4.37 -6.66
C GLY A 203 13.72 3.36 -6.89
N ILE A 204 12.84 3.11 -5.91
CA ILE A 204 11.62 2.34 -6.15
C ILE A 204 10.75 3.17 -7.10
N PRO A 205 10.32 2.65 -8.26
CA PRO A 205 9.52 3.43 -9.20
C PRO A 205 8.26 4.02 -8.54
N LYS A 206 7.86 5.23 -8.97
CA LYS A 206 6.61 5.87 -8.56
C LYS A 206 5.68 6.13 -9.74
N GLY A 207 4.39 6.19 -9.47
CA GLY A 207 3.35 6.60 -10.40
C GLY A 207 2.19 7.29 -9.71
N ALA A 208 1.22 7.79 -10.48
CA ALA A 208 -0.04 8.27 -9.92
C ALA A 208 -0.87 7.14 -9.29
N ILE A 209 -0.59 5.89 -9.68
CA ILE A 209 -1.20 4.66 -9.16
C ILE A 209 -0.11 3.64 -8.86
N HIS A 210 -0.46 2.62 -8.08
CA HIS A 210 0.35 1.41 -7.88
C HIS A 210 1.74 1.66 -7.29
N ASN A 211 1.78 2.38 -6.17
CA ASN A 211 3.02 2.65 -5.42
C ASN A 211 3.32 1.60 -4.34
N GLY A 212 2.46 0.58 -4.17
CA GLY A 212 2.50 -0.33 -3.04
C GLY A 212 2.45 0.43 -1.71
N GLY A 213 3.50 0.27 -0.90
CA GLY A 213 3.81 1.15 0.23
C GLY A 213 3.73 0.50 1.61
N ARG A 214 3.33 -0.78 1.72
CA ARG A 214 3.30 -1.46 3.02
C ARG A 214 4.72 -1.76 3.47
N LEU A 215 4.98 -1.51 4.76
CA LEU A 215 6.28 -1.69 5.38
C LEU A 215 6.08 -2.41 6.72
N ALA A 216 6.84 -3.49 6.96
CA ALA A 216 6.75 -4.25 8.20
C ALA A 216 8.03 -5.05 8.45
N PHE A 217 8.38 -5.29 9.72
CA PHE A 217 9.41 -6.27 10.06
C PHE A 217 8.79 -7.67 10.14
N GLY A 218 9.45 -8.64 9.50
CA GLY A 218 9.09 -10.04 9.61
C GLY A 218 9.55 -10.65 10.94
N PRO A 219 9.07 -11.86 11.29
CA PRO A 219 9.50 -12.60 12.48
C PRO A 219 10.98 -13.03 12.42
N ASP A 220 11.59 -12.95 11.24
CA ASP A 220 13.02 -13.17 11.02
C ASP A 220 13.89 -11.93 11.31
N GLY A 221 13.27 -10.81 11.73
CA GLY A 221 13.94 -9.56 12.08
C GLY A 221 14.34 -8.69 10.88
N HIS A 222 13.91 -9.05 9.66
CA HIS A 222 14.21 -8.28 8.44
C HIS A 222 13.05 -7.35 8.06
N LEU A 223 13.38 -6.26 7.38
CA LEU A 223 12.42 -5.27 6.89
C LEU A 223 11.86 -5.74 5.55
N TYR A 224 10.54 -5.82 5.45
CA TYR A 224 9.82 -6.12 4.23
C TYR A 224 9.08 -4.90 3.71
N ALA A 225 9.14 -4.68 2.40
CA ALA A 225 8.45 -3.60 1.72
C ALA A 225 7.68 -4.12 0.51
N ALA A 226 6.41 -3.74 0.41
CA ALA A 226 5.54 -4.05 -0.71
C ALA A 226 5.56 -2.90 -1.73
N THR A 227 5.72 -3.20 -3.01
CA THR A 227 5.72 -2.20 -4.09
C THR A 227 4.63 -2.50 -5.13
N GLY A 228 4.41 -1.56 -6.05
CA GLY A 228 3.54 -1.75 -7.21
C GLY A 228 4.23 -1.36 -8.50
N GLU A 229 3.62 -1.70 -9.64
CA GLU A 229 4.25 -1.55 -10.97
C GLU A 229 4.09 -0.19 -11.63
N THR A 230 3.42 0.76 -10.97
CA THR A 230 3.28 2.17 -11.36
C THR A 230 2.49 2.46 -12.65
N GLY A 231 1.99 1.43 -13.33
CA GLY A 231 1.29 1.50 -14.61
C GLY A 231 2.08 0.89 -15.78
N ASP A 232 3.37 0.59 -15.61
CA ASP A 232 4.16 -0.23 -16.53
C ASP A 232 4.25 -1.68 -16.04
N ARG A 233 3.25 -2.46 -16.47
CA ARG A 233 3.04 -3.85 -16.05
C ARG A 233 4.26 -4.77 -16.26
N ARG A 234 5.14 -4.44 -17.20
CA ARG A 234 6.33 -5.27 -17.50
C ARG A 234 7.34 -5.25 -16.35
N LEU A 235 7.32 -4.20 -15.53
CA LEU A 235 8.26 -4.04 -14.41
C LEU A 235 8.10 -5.16 -13.38
N SER A 236 6.89 -5.70 -13.20
CA SER A 236 6.59 -6.78 -12.27
C SER A 236 7.41 -8.05 -12.53
N GLN A 237 7.63 -8.40 -13.80
CA GLN A 237 8.43 -9.57 -14.21
C GLN A 237 9.94 -9.28 -14.28
N SER A 238 10.35 -8.01 -14.30
CA SER A 238 11.78 -7.64 -14.33
C SER A 238 12.41 -7.72 -12.94
N LEU A 239 13.44 -8.54 -12.79
CA LEU A 239 14.25 -8.62 -11.56
C LEU A 239 15.29 -7.49 -11.43
N ASP A 240 15.43 -6.66 -12.46
CA ASP A 240 16.25 -5.44 -12.44
C ASP A 240 15.43 -4.21 -11.95
N SER A 241 14.14 -4.39 -11.67
CA SER A 241 13.24 -3.34 -11.19
C SER A 241 12.70 -3.65 -9.79
N LEU A 242 12.56 -2.61 -8.97
CA LEU A 242 11.91 -2.71 -7.66
C LEU A 242 10.38 -2.58 -7.73
N ALA A 243 9.80 -2.32 -8.90
CA ALA A 243 8.35 -2.19 -9.09
C ALA A 243 7.66 -3.56 -9.16
N GLY A 244 6.51 -3.70 -8.52
CA GLY A 244 5.72 -4.94 -8.54
C GLY A 244 6.42 -6.10 -7.82
N LYS A 245 6.96 -5.84 -6.63
CA LYS A 245 7.77 -6.76 -5.82
C LYS A 245 7.29 -6.78 -4.37
N ILE A 246 7.63 -7.86 -3.67
CA ILE A 246 7.87 -7.80 -2.23
C ILE A 246 9.38 -7.82 -2.04
N LEU A 247 9.88 -6.85 -1.28
CA LEU A 247 11.30 -6.68 -0.96
C LEU A 247 11.58 -7.16 0.46
N ARG A 248 12.79 -7.67 0.71
CA ARG A 248 13.28 -8.08 2.03
C ARG A 248 14.73 -7.61 2.21
N MET A 249 14.98 -6.81 3.23
CA MET A 249 16.26 -6.16 3.48
C MET A 249 16.62 -6.15 4.97
N THR A 250 17.89 -5.92 5.27
CA THR A 250 18.32 -5.60 6.64
C THR A 250 17.81 -4.22 7.07
N ALA A 251 17.89 -3.90 8.36
CA ALA A 251 17.55 -2.56 8.87
C ALA A 251 18.44 -1.43 8.30
N ASP A 252 19.57 -1.77 7.67
CA ASP A 252 20.47 -0.85 6.97
C ASP A 252 20.29 -0.89 5.43
N GLY A 253 19.27 -1.57 4.92
CA GLY A 253 18.90 -1.55 3.50
C GLY A 253 19.63 -2.56 2.61
N ALA A 254 20.68 -3.22 3.11
CA ALA A 254 21.33 -4.29 2.37
C ALA A 254 20.38 -5.48 2.12
N PRO A 255 20.54 -6.22 0.99
CA PRO A 255 19.85 -7.49 0.78
C PRO A 255 19.96 -8.40 2.00
N ALA A 256 18.82 -8.87 2.50
CA ALA A 256 18.83 -9.74 3.67
C ALA A 256 19.50 -11.09 3.33
N PRO A 257 20.26 -11.68 4.27
CA PRO A 257 20.85 -13.01 4.06
C PRO A 257 19.80 -14.03 3.64
N GLY A 258 20.14 -14.83 2.63
CA GLY A 258 19.23 -15.84 2.09
C GLY A 258 18.20 -15.32 1.09
N ASN A 259 18.28 -14.07 0.62
CA ASN A 259 17.44 -13.61 -0.50
C ASN A 259 17.70 -14.43 -1.79
N PRO A 260 16.66 -14.67 -2.61
CA PRO A 260 16.72 -15.57 -3.76
C PRO A 260 17.57 -15.05 -4.93
N PHE A 261 17.69 -13.73 -5.11
CA PHE A 261 18.30 -13.14 -6.32
C PHE A 261 19.54 -12.27 -6.04
N GLN A 262 20.15 -12.42 -4.86
CA GLN A 262 21.31 -11.61 -4.42
C GLN A 262 21.06 -10.09 -4.42
N ASN A 263 19.79 -9.68 -4.42
CA ASN A 263 19.33 -8.31 -4.30
C ASN A 263 18.21 -8.26 -3.23
N VAL A 264 17.56 -7.11 -3.04
CA VAL A 264 16.48 -6.95 -2.05
C VAL A 264 15.16 -7.62 -2.44
N ILE A 265 15.02 -8.18 -3.65
CA ILE A 265 13.77 -8.81 -4.10
C ILE A 265 13.57 -10.15 -3.37
N TRP A 266 12.40 -10.30 -2.75
CA TRP A 266 11.95 -11.54 -2.11
C TRP A 266 11.02 -12.35 -3.01
N SER A 267 10.03 -11.68 -3.61
CA SER A 267 9.12 -12.24 -4.62
C SER A 267 8.77 -11.19 -5.67
N TYR A 268 8.26 -11.63 -6.81
CA TYR A 268 8.00 -10.79 -7.97
C TYR A 268 6.74 -11.23 -8.73
N GLY A 269 6.42 -10.52 -9.81
CA GLY A 269 5.18 -10.76 -10.55
C GLY A 269 3.95 -10.23 -9.82
N HIS A 270 4.11 -9.13 -9.07
CA HIS A 270 3.01 -8.45 -8.38
C HIS A 270 2.57 -7.19 -9.13
N ARG A 271 1.29 -6.85 -9.05
CA ARG A 271 0.68 -5.61 -9.55
C ARG A 271 0.79 -4.47 -8.55
N ASN A 272 0.16 -4.60 -7.38
CA ASN A 272 0.15 -3.53 -6.36
C ASN A 272 -0.17 -4.10 -4.98
N VAL A 273 0.87 -4.43 -4.21
CA VAL A 273 0.73 -5.05 -2.88
C VAL A 273 0.62 -3.97 -1.80
N GLN A 274 -0.37 -4.08 -0.91
CA GLN A 274 -0.61 -3.09 0.16
C GLN A 274 -0.88 -3.67 1.55
N GLY A 275 -0.82 -4.98 1.73
CA GLY A 275 -0.86 -5.62 3.03
C GLY A 275 0.14 -6.76 3.12
N LEU A 276 0.73 -6.92 4.30
CA LEU A 276 1.68 -7.97 4.65
C LEU A 276 1.32 -8.43 6.05
N ALA A 277 1.17 -9.72 6.26
CA ALA A 277 0.93 -10.31 7.56
C ALA A 277 1.65 -11.64 7.68
N TRP A 278 2.14 -11.94 8.88
CA TRP A 278 2.72 -13.25 9.20
C TRP A 278 1.80 -13.98 10.15
N ASP A 279 1.65 -15.28 9.92
CA ASP A 279 1.06 -16.15 10.92
C ASP A 279 2.12 -16.61 11.96
N PRO A 280 1.72 -17.33 13.03
CA PRO A 280 2.64 -17.80 14.07
C PRO A 280 3.68 -18.81 13.59
N SER A 281 3.47 -19.43 12.41
CA SER A 281 4.46 -20.33 11.80
C SER A 281 5.48 -19.58 10.94
N GLY A 282 5.34 -18.25 10.83
CA GLY A 282 6.21 -17.40 10.03
C GLY A 282 5.88 -17.39 8.54
N ARG A 283 4.71 -17.91 8.12
CA ARG A 283 4.25 -17.80 6.74
C ARG A 283 3.82 -16.37 6.46
N LEU A 284 4.39 -15.77 5.41
CA LEU A 284 4.02 -14.44 4.94
C LEU A 284 2.82 -14.53 4.01
N TYR A 285 1.78 -13.76 4.29
CA TYR A 285 0.66 -13.52 3.40
C TYR A 285 0.70 -12.07 2.91
N ALA A 286 0.29 -11.84 1.67
CA ALA A 286 0.15 -10.49 1.11
C ALA A 286 -1.19 -10.29 0.43
N SER A 287 -1.78 -9.11 0.60
CA SER A 287 -2.99 -8.68 -0.11
C SER A 287 -2.64 -7.76 -1.28
N GLU A 288 -3.33 -7.97 -2.39
CA GLU A 288 -2.96 -7.35 -3.66
C GLU A 288 -4.17 -6.90 -4.46
N PHE A 289 -4.05 -5.72 -5.08
CA PHE A 289 -5.07 -5.19 -6.00
C PHE A 289 -4.92 -5.82 -7.38
N GLY A 290 -5.99 -6.44 -7.85
CA GLY A 290 -6.19 -6.85 -9.24
C GLY A 290 -6.36 -5.68 -10.19
N SER A 291 -6.46 -5.98 -11.48
CA SER A 291 -6.70 -4.98 -12.53
C SER A 291 -8.18 -4.69 -12.70
N SER A 292 -8.94 -5.72 -13.05
CA SER A 292 -10.37 -5.58 -13.31
C SER A 292 -11.17 -6.83 -12.95
N SER A 293 -10.50 -7.95 -12.70
CA SER A 293 -11.13 -9.24 -12.50
C SER A 293 -10.96 -9.74 -11.09
N PHE A 294 -9.73 -9.88 -10.62
CA PHE A 294 -9.45 -10.57 -9.36
C PHE A 294 -8.46 -9.81 -8.48
N ASP A 295 -8.92 -9.40 -7.29
CA ASP A 295 -8.06 -9.07 -6.17
C ASP A 295 -7.63 -10.34 -5.44
N GLU A 296 -6.52 -10.28 -4.70
CA GLU A 296 -5.85 -11.49 -4.21
C GLU A 296 -5.43 -11.40 -2.74
N VAL A 297 -5.41 -12.57 -2.08
CA VAL A 297 -4.45 -12.87 -1.01
C VAL A 297 -3.52 -13.97 -1.49
N ASN A 298 -2.23 -13.71 -1.36
CA ASN A 298 -1.15 -14.58 -1.77
C ASN A 298 -0.42 -15.14 -0.54
N LEU A 299 -0.14 -16.45 -0.53
CA LEU A 299 0.85 -17.04 0.38
C LEU A 299 2.23 -16.85 -0.25
N ILE A 300 3.07 -16.05 0.39
CA ILE A 300 4.34 -15.57 -0.18
C ILE A 300 5.46 -16.58 0.02
N GLU A 301 6.02 -17.04 -1.08
CA GLU A 301 7.14 -17.96 -1.13
C GLU A 301 8.43 -17.24 -1.58
N LYS A 302 9.56 -17.71 -1.06
CA LYS A 302 10.88 -17.21 -1.42
C LYS A 302 11.13 -17.40 -2.92
N GLY A 303 11.35 -16.30 -3.64
CA GLY A 303 11.62 -16.29 -5.08
C GLY A 303 10.39 -16.54 -5.94
N GLY A 304 9.20 -16.59 -5.34
CA GLY A 304 7.94 -16.85 -6.04
C GLY A 304 7.61 -15.81 -7.10
N ASN A 305 7.03 -16.28 -8.21
CA ASN A 305 6.46 -15.46 -9.27
C ASN A 305 4.93 -15.52 -9.19
N TYR A 306 4.28 -14.39 -8.91
CA TYR A 306 2.82 -14.29 -8.76
C TYR A 306 2.10 -13.96 -10.06
N GLY A 307 2.82 -14.03 -11.19
CA GLY A 307 2.21 -14.12 -12.52
C GLY A 307 1.83 -12.80 -13.17
N TRP A 308 1.63 -11.71 -12.44
CA TRP A 308 1.26 -10.45 -13.08
C TRP A 308 2.38 -9.94 -14.01
N PRO A 309 2.08 -9.53 -15.27
CA PRO A 309 0.74 -9.39 -15.86
C PRO A 309 0.31 -10.55 -16.77
N GLU A 310 1.04 -11.66 -16.80
CA GLU A 310 0.68 -12.83 -17.60
C GLU A 310 -0.58 -13.53 -17.06
N VAL A 311 -0.77 -13.51 -15.75
CA VAL A 311 -1.94 -14.06 -15.04
C VAL A 311 -2.49 -13.04 -14.02
N GLU A 312 -3.81 -13.07 -13.82
CA GLU A 312 -4.54 -12.35 -12.76
C GLU A 312 -5.53 -13.35 -12.14
N GLY A 313 -5.46 -13.57 -10.83
CA GLY A 313 -6.22 -14.62 -10.15
C GLY A 313 -5.64 -16.03 -10.35
N VAL A 314 -6.49 -17.05 -10.20
CA VAL A 314 -6.09 -18.46 -10.34
C VAL A 314 -5.96 -18.83 -11.82
N GLY A 315 -4.73 -19.07 -12.27
CA GLY A 315 -4.42 -19.41 -13.66
C GLY A 315 -4.09 -20.89 -13.89
N GLY A 316 -3.61 -21.61 -12.86
CA GLY A 316 -3.23 -23.02 -12.96
C GLY A 316 -1.97 -23.28 -13.82
N ASP A 317 -1.21 -22.24 -14.17
CA ASP A 317 0.07 -22.37 -14.86
C ASP A 317 1.18 -22.56 -13.82
N SER A 318 1.87 -23.70 -13.89
CA SER A 318 2.96 -24.08 -12.98
C SER A 318 4.14 -23.09 -12.91
N ARG A 319 4.24 -22.13 -13.84
CA ARG A 319 5.24 -21.05 -13.80
C ARG A 319 4.92 -20.00 -12.73
N PHE A 320 3.68 -19.93 -12.28
CA PHE A 320 3.18 -18.92 -11.35
C PHE A 320 2.57 -19.57 -10.11
N ILE A 321 2.66 -18.85 -9.00
CA ILE A 321 2.01 -19.24 -7.76
C ILE A 321 0.63 -18.59 -7.74
N ASP A 322 -0.41 -19.43 -7.75
CA ASP A 322 -1.79 -18.96 -7.69
C ASP A 322 -2.12 -18.37 -6.29
N PRO A 323 -3.01 -17.38 -6.22
CA PRO A 323 -3.48 -16.82 -4.96
C PRO A 323 -4.27 -17.84 -4.14
N VAL A 324 -4.20 -17.71 -2.82
CA VAL A 324 -4.97 -18.55 -1.88
C VAL A 324 -6.40 -18.05 -1.68
N VAL A 325 -6.65 -16.77 -1.96
CA VAL A 325 -8.00 -16.18 -2.00
C VAL A 325 -8.11 -15.22 -3.17
N THR A 326 -9.26 -15.21 -3.85
CA THR A 326 -9.60 -14.19 -4.85
C THR A 326 -10.96 -13.55 -4.56
N TRP A 327 -11.09 -12.27 -4.88
CA TRP A 327 -12.38 -11.54 -4.88
C TRP A 327 -12.56 -10.78 -6.19
N THR A 328 -13.80 -10.44 -6.56
CA THR A 328 -13.99 -9.42 -7.60
C THR A 328 -13.55 -8.05 -7.08
N THR A 329 -13.12 -7.18 -7.99
CA THR A 329 -12.54 -5.88 -7.59
C THR A 329 -13.51 -4.96 -6.86
N ASP A 330 -14.82 -5.13 -7.05
CA ASP A 330 -15.87 -4.39 -6.35
C ASP A 330 -16.16 -4.92 -4.94
N GLU A 331 -15.89 -6.20 -4.68
CA GLU A 331 -16.06 -6.83 -3.36
C GLU A 331 -14.91 -6.53 -2.39
N ALA A 332 -13.70 -6.23 -2.91
CA ALA A 332 -12.52 -6.00 -2.09
C ALA A 332 -11.81 -4.67 -2.41
N SER A 333 -10.90 -4.67 -3.37
CA SER A 333 -9.78 -3.73 -3.51
C SER A 333 -8.96 -3.69 -2.20
N PRO A 334 -8.27 -4.79 -1.84
CA PRO A 334 -7.75 -5.02 -0.50
C PRO A 334 -6.45 -4.24 -0.24
N SER A 335 -6.31 -3.66 0.95
CA SER A 335 -5.12 -2.91 1.36
C SER A 335 -4.43 -3.57 2.55
N GLY A 336 -4.40 -2.94 3.73
CA GLY A 336 -3.77 -3.48 4.93
C GLY A 336 -4.38 -4.80 5.39
N MET A 337 -3.51 -5.64 5.95
CA MET A 337 -3.85 -6.97 6.44
C MET A 337 -3.10 -7.25 7.73
N ALA A 338 -3.76 -7.94 8.66
CA ALA A 338 -3.14 -8.42 9.90
C ALA A 338 -3.52 -9.88 10.15
N TYR A 339 -2.72 -10.60 10.93
CA TYR A 339 -3.10 -11.91 11.46
C TYR A 339 -3.47 -11.77 12.93
N ALA A 340 -4.62 -12.32 13.32
CA ALA A 340 -5.04 -12.44 14.71
C ALA A 340 -6.03 -13.59 14.89
N ASP A 341 -5.89 -14.36 15.98
CA ASP A 341 -6.79 -15.44 16.39
C ASP A 341 -7.18 -16.42 15.25
N GLY A 342 -6.16 -16.92 14.54
CA GLY A 342 -6.38 -17.94 13.51
C GLY A 342 -6.96 -17.40 12.21
N SER A 343 -6.90 -16.09 11.97
CA SER A 343 -7.46 -15.49 10.76
C SER A 343 -6.58 -14.35 10.24
N LEU A 344 -6.58 -14.17 8.93
CA LEU A 344 -6.19 -12.92 8.29
C LEU A 344 -7.38 -11.96 8.31
N TRP A 345 -7.13 -10.71 8.65
CA TRP A 345 -8.09 -9.63 8.67
C TRP A 345 -7.68 -8.61 7.62
N VAL A 346 -8.45 -8.49 6.53
CA VAL A 346 -8.06 -7.73 5.33
C VAL A 346 -9.01 -6.56 5.13
N GLY A 347 -8.47 -5.34 5.16
CA GLY A 347 -9.23 -4.13 4.88
C GLY A 347 -9.54 -4.02 3.39
N ALA A 348 -10.81 -3.81 3.03
CA ALA A 348 -11.24 -3.60 1.66
C ALA A 348 -11.62 -2.13 1.43
N LEU A 349 -10.98 -1.52 0.43
CA LEU A 349 -11.23 -0.12 0.07
C LEU A 349 -12.55 0.03 -0.68
N ARG A 350 -12.63 -0.47 -1.92
CA ARG A 350 -13.83 -0.32 -2.77
C ARG A 350 -14.98 -1.13 -2.21
N GLY A 351 -14.69 -2.36 -1.76
CA GLY A 351 -15.66 -3.24 -1.13
C GLY A 351 -16.20 -2.74 0.21
N SER A 352 -15.59 -1.70 0.79
CA SER A 352 -16.05 -1.00 1.99
C SER A 352 -16.41 -1.95 3.14
N ARG A 353 -15.51 -2.90 3.44
CA ARG A 353 -15.73 -3.98 4.41
C ARG A 353 -14.40 -4.44 5.01
N LEU A 354 -14.49 -5.24 6.06
CA LEU A 354 -13.37 -6.02 6.59
C LEU A 354 -13.60 -7.49 6.22
N TRP A 355 -12.63 -8.13 5.59
CA TRP A 355 -12.65 -9.57 5.35
C TRP A 355 -11.98 -10.30 6.51
N ARG A 356 -12.60 -11.36 7.01
CA ARG A 356 -11.96 -12.36 7.88
C ARG A 356 -11.72 -13.63 7.07
N VAL A 357 -10.47 -14.06 6.95
CA VAL A 357 -10.08 -15.29 6.25
C VAL A 357 -9.45 -16.24 7.26
N PRO A 358 -10.15 -17.32 7.66
CA PRO A 358 -9.59 -18.31 8.58
C PRO A 358 -8.31 -18.96 8.01
N VAL A 359 -7.34 -19.23 8.86
CA VAL A 359 -6.08 -19.90 8.50
C VAL A 359 -5.87 -21.06 9.47
N ALA A 360 -5.82 -22.28 8.94
CA ALA A 360 -5.52 -23.47 9.71
C ALA A 360 -4.03 -23.53 10.10
N GLN A 361 -3.67 -24.40 11.05
CA GLN A 361 -2.27 -24.56 11.49
C GLN A 361 -1.33 -24.94 10.33
N ASP A 362 -1.80 -25.74 9.38
CA ASP A 362 -1.04 -26.13 8.19
C ASP A 362 -0.99 -25.05 7.09
N GLY A 363 -1.67 -23.91 7.29
CA GLY A 363 -1.64 -22.75 6.40
C GLY A 363 -2.76 -22.73 5.38
N THR A 364 -3.59 -23.78 5.37
CA THR A 364 -4.79 -23.84 4.54
C THR A 364 -5.72 -22.69 4.92
N VAL A 365 -6.15 -21.93 3.91
CA VAL A 365 -7.10 -20.83 4.11
C VAL A 365 -8.54 -21.33 3.97
N GLY A 366 -9.41 -20.84 4.85
CA GLY A 366 -10.84 -21.10 4.81
C GLY A 366 -11.59 -20.09 3.95
N ALA A 367 -12.92 -20.23 3.91
CA ALA A 367 -13.78 -19.28 3.21
C ALA A 367 -13.70 -17.88 3.85
N ALA A 368 -13.53 -16.86 3.02
CA ALA A 368 -13.54 -15.47 3.45
C ALA A 368 -14.94 -15.04 3.91
N VAL A 369 -15.03 -14.41 5.08
CA VAL A 369 -16.28 -13.90 5.67
C VAL A 369 -16.27 -12.37 5.61
N PRO A 370 -17.27 -11.73 4.97
CA PRO A 370 -17.37 -10.28 4.93
C PRO A 370 -17.95 -9.75 6.24
N LEU A 371 -17.39 -8.66 6.77
CA LEU A 371 -17.81 -8.00 7.99
C LEU A 371 -17.98 -6.50 7.77
N PHE A 372 -18.98 -5.92 8.44
CA PHE A 372 -19.21 -4.47 8.50
C PHE A 372 -19.36 -3.77 7.14
N GLU A 373 -19.91 -4.49 6.16
CA GLU A 373 -20.10 -3.99 4.81
C GLU A 373 -20.85 -2.64 4.78
N ASN A 374 -20.25 -1.66 4.12
CA ASN A 374 -20.70 -0.27 3.96
C ASN A 374 -20.92 0.51 5.27
N ARG A 375 -20.57 -0.04 6.44
CA ARG A 375 -20.82 0.61 7.74
C ARG A 375 -19.84 1.73 8.04
N TYR A 376 -18.56 1.52 7.73
CA TYR A 376 -17.47 2.48 8.00
C TYR A 376 -16.86 3.06 6.72
N GLY A 377 -17.42 2.71 5.56
CA GLY A 377 -16.86 3.03 4.25
C GLY A 377 -15.59 2.25 3.96
N ARG A 378 -14.63 2.92 3.33
CA ARG A 378 -13.38 2.34 2.81
C ARG A 378 -12.45 2.00 3.97
N ILE A 379 -11.95 0.76 4.03
CA ILE A 379 -11.00 0.33 5.07
C ILE A 379 -9.61 0.13 4.46
N ARG A 380 -8.59 0.80 5.04
CA ARG A 380 -7.22 0.82 4.53
C ARG A 380 -6.23 0.13 5.43
N ALA A 381 -6.12 0.57 6.67
CA ALA A 381 -5.12 0.04 7.59
C ALA A 381 -5.78 -1.04 8.46
N VAL A 382 -5.09 -2.17 8.63
CA VAL A 382 -5.44 -3.20 9.61
C VAL A 382 -4.13 -3.68 10.21
N THR A 383 -4.01 -3.63 11.54
CA THR A 383 -2.82 -4.09 12.26
C THR A 383 -3.22 -4.71 13.59
N THR A 384 -2.46 -5.70 14.06
CA THR A 384 -2.66 -6.30 15.38
C THR A 384 -1.92 -5.48 16.43
N ALA A 385 -2.66 -5.03 17.44
CA ALA A 385 -2.13 -4.32 18.58
C ALA A 385 -1.46 -5.26 19.59
N PRO A 386 -0.58 -4.76 20.47
CA PRO A 386 0.11 -5.59 21.47
C PRO A 386 -0.83 -6.33 22.42
N ASP A 387 -2.06 -5.84 22.61
CA ASP A 387 -3.10 -6.48 23.43
C ASP A 387 -3.91 -7.54 22.66
N GLY A 388 -3.58 -7.81 21.40
CA GLY A 388 -4.27 -8.75 20.52
C GLY A 388 -5.50 -8.18 19.81
N SER A 389 -5.91 -6.94 20.11
CA SER A 389 -6.97 -6.26 19.36
C SER A 389 -6.48 -5.86 17.96
N LEU A 390 -7.41 -5.58 17.06
CA LEU A 390 -7.11 -5.00 15.75
C LEU A 390 -7.34 -3.50 15.79
N TRP A 391 -6.38 -2.74 15.25
CA TRP A 391 -6.57 -1.34 14.91
C TRP A 391 -6.85 -1.21 13.42
N ILE A 392 -7.96 -0.55 13.09
CA ILE A 392 -8.53 -0.49 11.74
C ILE A 392 -8.66 0.98 11.33
N GLY A 393 -7.95 1.40 10.29
CA GLY A 393 -8.01 2.77 9.75
C GLY A 393 -8.95 2.88 8.55
N THR A 394 -9.90 3.82 8.59
CA THR A 394 -10.76 4.15 7.45
C THR A 394 -10.03 5.05 6.44
N SER A 395 -10.56 5.17 5.22
CA SER A 395 -9.90 5.87 4.11
C SER A 395 -10.90 6.55 3.17
N ASN A 396 -11.95 7.15 3.74
CA ASN A 396 -13.03 7.83 3.04
C ASN A 396 -12.59 9.19 2.47
N LYS A 397 -11.54 9.80 3.04
CA LYS A 397 -10.98 11.07 2.56
C LYS A 397 -9.93 10.91 1.44
N ASP A 398 -9.73 9.71 0.92
CA ASP A 398 -8.65 9.40 -0.04
C ASP A 398 -8.90 9.86 -1.49
N GLY A 399 -9.98 10.61 -1.71
CA GLY A 399 -10.45 11.08 -3.03
C GLY A 399 -11.41 10.11 -3.74
N ARG A 400 -11.67 8.93 -3.17
CA ARG A 400 -12.55 7.90 -3.76
C ARG A 400 -13.72 7.50 -2.87
N GLY A 401 -13.83 8.07 -1.67
CA GLY A 401 -14.92 7.85 -0.73
C GLY A 401 -15.93 8.99 -0.67
N SER A 402 -16.95 8.80 0.16
CA SER A 402 -17.94 9.80 0.55
C SER A 402 -17.80 10.07 2.05
N PRO A 403 -16.88 10.96 2.47
CA PRO A 403 -16.50 11.08 3.87
C PRO A 403 -17.63 11.66 4.73
N ALA A 404 -17.82 11.07 5.90
CA ALA A 404 -18.57 11.65 7.00
C ALA A 404 -17.77 12.79 7.67
N PRO A 405 -18.42 13.70 8.43
CA PRO A 405 -17.73 14.82 9.07
C PRO A 405 -16.56 14.43 9.99
N ASP A 406 -16.69 13.29 10.65
CA ASP A 406 -15.77 12.71 11.64
C ASP A 406 -14.75 11.72 11.04
N ASP A 407 -14.81 11.48 9.72
CA ASP A 407 -13.79 10.67 9.05
C ASP A 407 -12.44 11.39 8.94
N ASP A 408 -11.33 10.72 8.64
CA ASP A 408 -11.15 9.28 8.78
C ASP A 408 -10.89 8.92 10.25
N ARG A 409 -11.06 7.64 10.57
CA ARG A 409 -11.06 7.13 11.94
C ARG A 409 -10.07 5.99 12.10
N ILE A 410 -9.66 5.77 13.35
CA ILE A 410 -9.14 4.48 13.78
C ILE A 410 -10.19 3.82 14.68
N LEU A 411 -10.51 2.58 14.38
CA LEU A 411 -11.40 1.73 15.13
C LEU A 411 -10.59 0.64 15.84
N THR A 412 -11.04 0.17 17.00
CA THR A 412 -10.53 -1.02 17.66
C THR A 412 -11.54 -2.15 17.62
N LEU A 413 -11.11 -3.36 17.27
CA LEU A 413 -11.93 -4.56 17.25
C LEU A 413 -11.22 -5.68 18.02
N THR A 414 -11.88 -6.34 18.96
CA THR A 414 -11.34 -7.55 19.60
C THR A 414 -11.68 -8.77 18.73
N PRO A 415 -10.70 -9.47 18.16
CA PRO A 415 -10.94 -10.73 17.46
C PRO A 415 -11.58 -11.76 18.40
N THR A 416 -12.42 -12.63 17.85
CA THR A 416 -13.01 -13.75 18.60
C THR A 416 -12.54 -15.07 17.96
N PRO A 417 -11.97 -16.01 18.73
CA PRO A 417 -11.52 -17.31 18.22
C PRO A 417 -12.58 -18.15 17.53
#